data_AF-A0A953T8Y2-F1
#
_entry.id   AF-A0A953T8Y2-F1
#
_cell.length_a   1.000
_cell.length_b   1.000
_cell.length_c   1.000
_cell.angle_alpha   90.00
_cell.angle_beta   90.00
_cell.angle_gamma   90.00
#
_symmetry.space_group_name_H-M   'P 1'
#
loop_
_entity.id
_entity.type
_entity.pdbx_description
1 polymer ?
#
loop_
_entity_poly.entity_id
_entity_poly.type
_entity_poly.pdbx_seq_one_letter_code
_entity_poly.pdbx_strand_id
1 'polypeptide(L)'
;MALTFTLVDTWDDSQRVHVAGTIAASGNYVSGGDTLDLSKFPVIASASAPIQGTSWIDGLAGYDYVFYPGTAMNNGKVKIFQQGASAGAFPEVAAGAYPAAITSDTITFYGIFKKLQ
;
A
#
# COMPACT_ATOMS: atom_id res chain seq x y z
N MET A 1 1.51 8.38 -12.15
CA MET A 1 1.58 7.40 -11.05
C MET A 1 0.41 7.66 -10.16
N ALA A 2 -0.42 6.65 -9.89
CA ALA A 2 -1.57 6.86 -9.03
C ALA A 2 -1.19 6.81 -7.55
N LEU A 3 -0.15 6.04 -7.20
CA LEU A 3 0.43 5.95 -5.86
C LEU A 3 1.94 6.19 -5.91
N THR A 4 2.45 6.93 -4.92
CA THR A 4 3.88 7.16 -4.71
C THR A 4 4.26 6.68 -3.32
N PHE A 5 5.16 5.71 -3.22
CA PHE A 5 5.73 5.28 -1.94
C PHE A 5 6.91 6.17 -1.56
N THR A 6 7.05 6.46 -0.28
CA THR A 6 8.23 7.07 0.33
C THR A 6 8.70 6.16 1.46
N LEU A 7 9.92 5.67 1.35
CA LEU A 7 10.56 4.91 2.41
C LEU A 7 10.81 5.80 3.63
N VAL A 8 10.42 5.35 4.81
CA VAL A 8 10.68 6.03 6.09
C VAL A 8 11.75 5.27 6.87
N ASP A 9 11.61 3.96 7.01
CA ASP A 9 12.56 3.15 7.77
C ASP A 9 12.64 1.71 7.26
N THR A 10 13.76 1.05 7.55
CA THR A 10 14.00 -0.36 7.22
C THR A 10 14.95 -1.00 8.22
N TRP A 11 14.62 -2.22 8.67
CA TRP A 11 15.50 -2.99 9.56
C TRP A 11 15.41 -4.49 9.28
N ASP A 12 16.44 -5.21 9.72
CA ASP A 12 16.58 -6.66 9.57
C ASP A 12 16.47 -7.32 10.96
N ASP A 13 15.58 -8.30 11.11
CA ASP A 13 15.38 -9.06 12.36
C ASP A 13 16.19 -10.37 12.40
N SER A 14 17.20 -10.50 11.52
CA SER A 14 18.00 -11.67 11.18
C SER A 14 17.29 -12.72 10.30
N GLN A 15 15.96 -12.68 10.18
CA GLN A 15 15.18 -13.62 9.37
C GLN A 15 14.47 -12.93 8.19
N ARG A 16 14.13 -11.66 8.35
CA ARG A 16 13.24 -10.88 7.50
C ARG A 16 13.68 -9.43 7.47
N VAL A 17 13.25 -8.73 6.42
CA VAL A 17 13.41 -7.28 6.31
C VAL A 17 12.06 -6.62 6.52
N HIS A 18 12.03 -5.68 7.44
CA HIS A 18 10.88 -4.86 7.78
C HIS A 18 11.01 -3.52 7.10
N VAL A 19 9.94 -3.04 6.49
CA VAL A 19 9.92 -1.78 5.75
C VAL A 19 8.73 -0.96 6.19
N ALA A 20 8.98 0.26 6.63
CA ALA A 20 7.97 1.25 6.95
C ALA A 20 8.06 2.43 5.99
N GLY A 21 6.93 2.97 5.57
CA GLY A 21 6.88 4.13 4.70
C GLY A 21 5.51 4.79 4.63
N THR A 22 5.41 5.77 3.75
CA THR A 22 4.15 6.46 3.46
C THR A 22 3.80 6.32 1.98
N ILE A 23 2.52 6.42 1.67
CA ILE A 23 1.99 6.41 0.31
C ILE A 23 1.20 7.72 0.11
N ALA A 24 1.38 8.34 -1.05
CA ALA A 24 0.58 9.48 -1.48
C ALA A 24 -0.16 9.14 -2.78
N ALA A 25 -1.46 9.42 -2.80
CA ALA A 25 -2.31 9.21 -3.97
C ALA A 25 -2.41 10.48 -4.83
N SER A 26 -2.40 10.30 -6.15
CA SER A 26 -2.59 11.41 -7.10
C SER A 26 -3.22 10.93 -8.40
N GLY A 27 -3.84 11.84 -9.15
CA GLY A 27 -4.49 11.49 -10.42
C GLY A 27 -5.80 10.72 -10.23
N ASN A 28 -5.94 9.59 -10.92
CA ASN A 28 -7.18 8.81 -10.97
C ASN A 28 -6.98 7.40 -10.40
N TYR A 29 -7.98 6.92 -9.66
CA TYR A 29 -8.10 5.56 -9.21
C TYR A 29 -8.57 4.63 -10.33
N VAL A 30 -7.98 3.44 -10.40
CA VAL A 30 -8.42 2.36 -11.30
C VAL A 30 -9.15 1.27 -10.49
N SER A 31 -10.29 0.81 -10.99
CA SER A 31 -11.02 -0.30 -10.37
C SER A 31 -10.13 -1.55 -10.26
N GLY A 32 -10.17 -2.20 -9.10
CA GLY A 32 -9.33 -3.33 -8.75
C GLY A 32 -8.01 -2.93 -8.06
N GLY A 33 -7.80 -1.64 -7.82
CA GLY A 33 -6.67 -1.11 -7.06
C GLY A 33 -5.53 -0.60 -7.93
N ASP A 34 -4.84 0.40 -7.38
CA ASP A 34 -3.69 1.01 -8.01
C ASP A 34 -2.40 0.29 -7.66
N THR A 35 -1.47 0.30 -8.60
CA THR A 35 -0.18 -0.36 -8.42
C THR A 35 0.69 0.42 -7.45
N LEU A 36 1.21 -0.26 -6.44
CA LEU A 36 2.27 0.21 -5.56
C LEU A 36 3.58 -0.46 -5.97
N ASP A 37 4.46 0.31 -6.62
CA ASP A 37 5.76 -0.19 -7.07
C ASP A 37 6.84 0.01 -6.00
N LEU A 38 7.19 -1.07 -5.31
CA LEU A 38 8.24 -1.10 -4.29
C LEU A 38 9.63 -1.45 -4.86
N SER A 39 9.72 -1.79 -6.16
CA SER A 39 11.00 -2.14 -6.79
C SER A 39 11.97 -0.95 -6.89
N LYS A 40 11.47 0.26 -6.69
CA LYS A 40 12.27 1.50 -6.71
C LYS A 40 13.11 1.72 -5.46
N PHE A 41 13.04 0.82 -4.48
CA PHE A 41 13.72 0.92 -3.19
C PHE A 41 14.70 -0.24 -3.03
N PRO A 42 15.94 -0.13 -3.54
CA PRO A 42 16.91 -1.23 -3.56
C PRO A 42 17.31 -1.74 -2.18
N VAL A 43 17.09 -0.92 -1.14
CA VAL A 43 17.36 -1.26 0.26
C VAL A 43 16.40 -2.33 0.80
N ILE A 44 15.26 -2.55 0.14
CA ILE A 44 14.39 -3.69 0.44
C ILE A 44 15.11 -4.92 -0.08
N ALA A 45 15.76 -5.68 0.81
CA ALA A 45 16.55 -6.86 0.46
C ALA A 45 15.64 -8.06 0.11
N SER A 46 14.82 -7.91 -0.95
CA SER A 46 13.92 -8.93 -1.49
C SER A 46 13.64 -8.70 -2.97
N ALA A 47 13.50 -9.80 -3.72
CA ALA A 47 13.02 -9.78 -5.09
C ALA A 47 11.50 -10.06 -5.20
N SER A 48 10.85 -10.38 -4.08
CA SER A 48 9.46 -10.80 -4.02
C SER A 48 8.62 -9.84 -3.18
N ALA A 49 7.32 -9.78 -3.47
CA ALA A 49 6.34 -9.02 -2.71
C ALA A 49 6.35 -9.42 -1.21
N PRO A 50 5.83 -8.55 -0.30
CA PRO A 50 5.78 -8.84 1.13
C PRO A 50 5.09 -10.17 1.43
N ILE A 51 5.59 -10.91 2.42
CA ILE A 51 5.14 -12.28 2.76
C ILE A 51 3.72 -12.27 3.33
N GLN A 52 3.40 -11.25 4.12
CA GLN A 52 2.08 -11.00 4.67
C GLN A 52 1.94 -9.49 4.83
N GLY A 53 1.09 -8.88 4.00
CA GLY A 53 0.72 -7.48 4.15
C GLY A 53 -0.25 -7.32 5.31
N THR A 54 0.23 -7.37 6.55
CA THR A 54 -0.41 -6.57 7.61
C THR A 54 0.03 -5.13 7.38
N SER A 55 -0.31 -4.61 6.19
CA SER A 55 -0.24 -3.19 5.95
C SER A 55 -1.33 -2.62 6.85
N TRP A 56 -0.94 -2.17 8.03
CA TRP A 56 -1.76 -1.20 8.73
C TRP A 56 -1.70 0.04 7.86
N ILE A 57 -2.75 0.22 7.08
CA ILE A 57 -2.91 1.44 6.33
C ILE A 57 -4.03 2.19 7.01
N ASP A 58 -3.62 3.05 7.93
CA ASP A 58 -4.54 4.03 8.51
C ASP A 58 -4.52 5.27 7.64
N GLY A 59 -5.70 5.78 7.35
CA GLY A 59 -5.88 7.08 6.73
C GLY A 59 -6.84 7.90 7.56
N LEU A 60 -6.54 9.20 7.71
CA LEU A 60 -7.37 10.11 8.50
C LEU A 60 -8.71 10.45 7.80
N ALA A 61 -8.93 9.93 6.59
CA ALA A 61 -9.97 10.34 5.66
C ALA A 61 -11.25 9.49 5.65
N GLY A 62 -11.40 8.48 6.53
CA GLY A 62 -12.58 7.60 6.53
C GLY A 62 -12.61 6.60 5.37
N TYR A 63 -11.43 6.17 4.91
CA TYR A 63 -11.25 5.13 3.90
C TYR A 63 -10.38 4.01 4.46
N ASP A 64 -10.68 2.78 4.05
CA ASP A 64 -9.84 1.62 4.29
C ASP A 64 -8.97 1.37 3.07
N TYR A 65 -7.68 1.19 3.30
CA TYR A 65 -6.74 0.87 2.24
C TYR A 65 -6.19 -0.52 2.49
N VAL A 66 -6.25 -1.38 1.49
CA VAL A 66 -5.86 -2.79 1.62
C VAL A 66 -4.81 -3.10 0.58
N PHE A 67 -3.63 -3.49 1.04
CA PHE A 67 -2.58 -3.99 0.17
C PHE A 67 -2.83 -5.45 -0.23
N TYR A 68 -2.84 -5.71 -1.52
CA TYR A 68 -2.87 -7.02 -2.12
C TYR A 68 -1.48 -7.30 -2.71
N PRO A 69 -0.72 -8.27 -2.17
CA PRO A 69 0.59 -8.60 -2.70
C PRO A 69 0.44 -9.16 -4.12
N GLY A 70 1.29 -8.67 -5.01
CA GLY A 70 1.44 -9.24 -6.34
C GLY A 70 2.48 -10.35 -6.36
N THR A 71 2.82 -10.85 -7.55
CA THR A 71 3.89 -11.85 -7.72
C THR A 71 5.30 -11.25 -7.66
N ALA A 72 5.43 -9.93 -7.79
CA ALA A 72 6.69 -9.20 -7.83
C ALA A 72 6.60 -7.86 -7.09
N MET A 73 7.75 -7.22 -6.84
CA MET A 73 7.85 -5.95 -6.11
C MET A 73 7.14 -4.77 -6.79
N ASN A 74 6.95 -4.85 -8.10
CA ASN A 74 6.38 -3.76 -8.91
C ASN A 74 4.91 -3.95 -9.29
N ASN A 75 4.25 -5.01 -8.80
CA ASN A 75 2.88 -5.34 -9.19
C ASN A 75 1.92 -5.59 -8.00
N GLY A 76 2.32 -5.21 -6.79
CA GLY A 76 1.40 -5.12 -5.65
C GLY A 76 0.31 -4.07 -5.91
N LYS A 77 -0.88 -4.30 -5.38
CA LYS A 77 -2.03 -3.41 -5.52
C LYS A 77 -2.45 -2.83 -4.18
N VAL A 78 -2.89 -1.58 -4.15
CA VAL A 78 -3.64 -1.02 -3.02
C VAL A 78 -5.05 -0.77 -3.50
N LYS A 79 -6.01 -1.46 -2.88
CA LYS A 79 -7.44 -1.20 -3.07
C LYS A 79 -7.92 -0.27 -1.98
N ILE A 80 -8.88 0.59 -2.32
CA ILE A 80 -9.41 1.58 -1.39
C ILE A 80 -10.91 1.39 -1.29
N PHE A 81 -11.39 1.35 -0.05
CA PHE A 81 -12.78 1.11 0.28
C PHE A 81 -13.33 2.26 1.10
N GLN A 82 -14.57 2.64 0.83
CA GLN A 82 -15.24 3.69 1.57
C GLN A 82 -15.80 3.11 2.88
N GLN A 83 -15.28 3.55 4.04
CA GLN A 83 -15.80 3.10 5.32
C GLN A 83 -17.25 3.56 5.51
N GLY A 84 -18.03 2.80 6.27
CA GLY A 84 -19.40 3.12 6.61
C GLY A 84 -19.85 2.46 7.91
N ALA A 85 -20.98 2.89 8.45
CA ALA A 85 -21.51 2.36 9.71
C ALA A 85 -22.24 1.00 9.57
N SER A 86 -22.33 0.46 8.36
CA SER A 86 -23.07 -0.78 8.10
C SER A 86 -22.23 -2.03 8.38
N ALA A 87 -22.87 -3.06 8.94
CA ALA A 87 -22.29 -4.40 9.08
C ALA A 87 -22.27 -5.08 7.70
N GLY A 88 -21.23 -4.84 6.91
CA GLY A 88 -21.05 -5.43 5.58
C GLY A 88 -19.68 -5.06 5.00
N ALA A 89 -19.29 -5.71 3.90
CA ALA A 89 -18.07 -5.33 3.19
C ALA A 89 -18.20 -3.89 2.67
N PHE A 90 -17.18 -3.07 2.91
CA PHE A 90 -17.14 -1.71 2.38
C PHE A 90 -17.03 -1.72 0.85
N PRO A 91 -17.74 -0.82 0.15
CA PRO A 91 -17.63 -0.72 -1.29
C PRO A 91 -16.27 -0.16 -1.69
N GLU A 92 -15.68 -0.73 -2.75
CA GLU A 92 -14.47 -0.19 -3.36
C GLU A 92 -14.78 1.18 -3.99
N VAL A 93 -13.83 2.11 -3.90
CA VAL A 93 -13.92 3.42 -4.55
C VAL A 93 -14.11 3.23 -6.06
N ALA A 94 -15.05 3.99 -6.64
CA ALA A 94 -15.29 3.94 -8.08
C ALA A 94 -14.08 4.45 -8.86
N ALA A 95 -13.85 3.89 -10.05
CA ALA A 95 -12.80 4.38 -10.94
C ALA A 95 -13.06 5.86 -11.33
N GLY A 96 -12.02 6.67 -11.34
CA GLY A 96 -12.13 8.11 -11.61
C GLY A 96 -11.16 8.94 -10.77
N ALA A 97 -11.39 10.26 -10.74
CA ALA A 97 -10.58 11.16 -9.94
C ALA A 97 -10.65 10.78 -8.46
N TYR A 98 -9.50 10.79 -7.79
CA TYR A 98 -9.46 10.54 -6.36
C TYR A 98 -10.30 11.59 -5.60
N PRO A 99 -11.11 11.16 -4.62
CA PRO A 99 -11.62 12.05 -3.59
C PRO A 99 -10.48 12.89 -2.98
N ALA A 100 -10.75 14.19 -2.76
CA ALA A 100 -9.75 15.12 -2.23
C ALA A 100 -9.19 14.68 -0.86
N ALA A 101 -10.01 13.96 -0.08
CA ALA A 101 -9.61 13.40 1.20
C ALA A 101 -8.50 12.34 1.04
N ILE A 102 -8.55 11.51 -0.01
CA ILE A 102 -7.51 10.50 -0.30
C ILE A 102 -6.23 11.17 -0.82
N THR A 103 -6.33 12.17 -1.71
CA THR A 103 -5.14 12.87 -2.23
C THR A 103 -4.42 13.69 -1.18
N SER A 104 -5.11 14.07 -0.10
CA SER A 104 -4.54 14.82 1.02
C SER A 104 -4.10 13.91 2.17
N ASP A 105 -4.36 12.61 2.07
CA ASP A 105 -4.04 11.64 3.12
C ASP A 105 -2.56 11.29 3.12
N THR A 106 -2.05 10.91 4.29
CA THR A 106 -0.73 10.31 4.45
C THR A 106 -0.91 8.86 4.85
N ILE A 107 -0.98 8.03 3.83
CA ILE A 107 -1.31 6.61 3.93
C ILE A 107 -0.08 5.88 4.48
N THR A 108 -0.17 5.30 5.68
CA THR A 108 0.97 4.56 6.28
C THR A 108 1.10 3.17 5.67
N PHE A 109 2.33 2.69 5.48
CA PHE A 109 2.60 1.35 4.98
C PHE A 109 3.64 0.66 5.84
N TYR A 110 3.36 -0.60 6.16
CA TYR A 110 4.31 -1.50 6.79
C TYR A 110 4.27 -2.86 6.09
N GLY A 111 5.45 -3.35 5.70
CA GLY A 111 5.61 -4.60 4.98
C GLY A 111 6.76 -5.43 5.53
N ILE A 112 6.58 -6.74 5.53
CA ILE A 112 7.61 -7.71 5.94
C ILE A 112 8.01 -8.55 4.72
N PHE A 113 9.30 -8.57 4.43
CA PHE A 113 9.88 -9.19 3.24
C PHE A 113 10.80 -10.34 3.61
N LYS A 114 10.93 -11.31 2.70
CA LYS A 114 11.97 -12.35 2.81
C LYS A 114 13.32 -11.69 2.59
N LYS A 115 14.27 -12.00 3.46
CA LYS A 115 15.68 -11.68 3.25
C LYS A 115 16.21 -12.46 2.04
N LEU A 116 17.00 -11.81 1.20
CA LEU A 116 17.78 -12.50 0.16
C LEU A 116 18.86 -13.36 0.84
N GLN A 117 18.93 -14.64 0.47
CA GLN A 117 19.95 -15.58 0.95
C GLN A 117 21.34 -15.24 0.41
#